data_AF-A0A5D3Y903-F1
#
_entry.id   AF-A0A5D3Y903-F1
#
_cell.length_a   1.000
_cell.length_b   1.000
_cell.length_c   1.000
_cell.angle_alpha   90.00
_cell.angle_beta   90.00
_cell.angle_gamma   90.00
#
_symmetry.space_group_name_H-M   'P 1'
#
loop_
_entity.id
_entity.type
_entity.pdbx_description
1 polymer ?
#
loop_
_entity_poly.entity_id
_entity_poly.type
_entity_poly.pdbx_seq_one_letter_code
_entity_poly.pdbx_strand_id
1 'polypeptide(L)'
;MRARKRHKVIHYYYDNGGKPRKEIPLGSDYALAVKLWAEIETAKKDTKPSVITFRYVAERYIRDVIPTKSPTTQKDNMRELDRLYKFFDNPPAPLEEIEPIHIRQYLDQREAKSRANREKALFSHIWNKAREWGYTSRSNPCLGVKGNKEVGRKEIYIEDDLYNAVYQAASVPLREAMDMSYLTGQRTSDVLKMRENDVVNGMLQIR
;
A
#
# COMPACT_ATOMS: atom_id res chain seq x y z
N MET A 1 4.65 33.75 -10.48
CA MET A 1 4.91 34.39 -11.79
C MET A 1 6.23 35.17 -11.74
N ARG A 2 7.01 35.20 -12.82
CA ARG A 2 8.26 35.99 -12.92
C ARG A 2 8.20 36.96 -14.08
N ALA A 3 8.67 38.18 -13.88
CA ALA A 3 8.82 39.19 -14.92
C ALA A 3 10.30 39.27 -15.36
N ARG A 4 10.56 39.31 -16.66
CA ARG A 4 11.88 39.57 -17.25
C ARG A 4 11.76 40.76 -18.17
N LYS A 5 12.58 41.78 -17.94
CA LYS A 5 12.65 42.97 -18.79
C LYS A 5 13.71 42.76 -19.88
N ARG A 6 13.31 42.93 -21.13
CA ARG A 6 14.24 42.98 -22.28
C ARG A 6 13.97 44.29 -23.02
N HIS A 7 14.96 45.19 -23.03
CA HIS A 7 14.79 46.56 -23.51
C HIS A 7 13.61 47.28 -22.84
N LYS A 8 12.60 47.73 -23.62
CA LYS A 8 11.41 48.43 -23.14
C LYS A 8 10.22 47.50 -22.84
N VAL A 9 10.32 46.20 -23.12
CA VAL A 9 9.21 45.24 -22.99
C VAL A 9 9.44 44.30 -21.80
N ILE A 10 8.38 44.04 -21.04
CA ILE A 10 8.37 43.07 -19.92
C ILE A 10 7.69 41.80 -20.42
N HIS A 11 8.33 40.65 -20.19
CA HIS A 11 7.78 39.33 -20.47
C HIS A 11 7.54 38.58 -19.17
N TYR A 12 6.38 37.94 -19.06
CA TYR A 12 5.95 37.16 -17.90
C TYR A 12 6.13 35.67 -18.16
N TYR A 13 6.54 34.96 -17.12
CA TYR A 13 6.79 33.53 -17.16
C TYR A 13 6.17 32.84 -15.94
N TYR A 14 5.63 31.65 -16.18
CA TYR A 14 5.20 30.72 -15.14
C TYR A 14 6.41 29.88 -14.72
N ASP A 15 6.76 29.89 -13.44
CA ASP A 15 7.87 29.10 -12.89
C ASP A 15 7.31 27.77 -12.40
N ASN A 16 7.64 26.67 -13.09
CA ASN A 16 7.18 25.33 -12.73
C ASN A 16 8.11 24.63 -11.71
N GLY A 17 9.17 25.31 -11.24
CA GLY A 17 10.18 24.72 -10.36
C GLY A 17 11.14 23.76 -11.06
N GLY A 18 11.91 22.99 -10.27
CA GLY A 18 12.86 21.97 -10.75
C GLY A 18 14.32 22.42 -10.92
N LYS A 19 15.23 21.44 -11.10
CA LYS A 19 16.65 21.64 -11.45
C LYS A 19 17.01 20.75 -12.66
N PRO A 20 17.26 21.31 -13.86
CA PRO A 20 17.15 22.72 -14.21
C PRO A 20 15.70 23.21 -14.20
N ARG A 21 15.52 24.51 -13.92
CA ARG A 21 14.20 25.14 -13.83
C ARG A 21 13.50 25.11 -15.19
N LYS A 22 12.22 24.71 -15.20
CA LYS A 22 11.37 24.76 -16.40
C LYS A 22 10.40 25.92 -16.29
N GLU A 23 10.53 26.90 -17.17
CA GLU A 23 9.67 28.10 -17.24
C GLU A 23 8.77 28.04 -18.48
N ILE A 24 7.50 28.41 -18.34
CA ILE A 24 6.53 28.49 -19.44
C ILE A 24 6.26 29.97 -19.74
N PRO A 25 6.37 30.44 -20.99
CA PRO A 25 6.09 31.84 -21.33
C PRO A 25 4.60 32.15 -21.23
N LEU A 26 4.27 33.27 -20.57
CA LEU A 26 2.89 33.78 -20.39
C LEU A 26 2.57 35.02 -21.24
N GLY A 27 3.55 35.53 -21.99
CA GLY A 27 3.41 36.71 -22.85
C GLY A 27 3.92 38.01 -22.21
N SER A 28 3.64 39.15 -22.84
CA SER A 28 4.12 40.48 -22.42
C SER A 28 3.04 41.40 -21.84
N ASP A 29 1.77 41.02 -21.95
CA ASP A 29 0.66 41.71 -21.33
C ASP A 29 0.46 41.18 -19.91
N TYR A 30 0.46 42.08 -18.92
CA TYR A 30 0.32 41.74 -17.51
C TYR A 30 -1.04 41.10 -17.19
N ALA A 31 -2.13 41.63 -17.73
CA ALA A 31 -3.47 41.15 -17.42
C ALA A 31 -3.70 39.74 -17.99
N LEU A 32 -3.24 39.51 -19.23
CA LEU A 32 -3.29 38.18 -19.84
C LEU A 32 -2.35 37.19 -19.13
N ALA A 33 -1.16 37.63 -18.72
CA ALA A 33 -0.24 36.77 -17.98
C ALA A 33 -0.77 36.38 -16.60
N VAL A 34 -1.44 37.30 -15.88
CA VAL A 34 -2.11 37.00 -14.61
C VAL A 34 -3.27 36.03 -14.81
N LYS A 35 -4.06 36.19 -15.88
CA LYS A 35 -5.14 35.25 -16.23
C LYS A 35 -4.60 33.84 -16.50
N LEU A 36 -3.59 33.71 -17.37
CA LEU A 36 -2.96 32.42 -17.68
C LEU A 36 -2.27 31.80 -16.45
N TRP A 37 -1.61 32.62 -15.62
CA TRP A 37 -1.04 32.16 -14.36
C TRP A 37 -2.12 31.62 -13.42
N ALA A 38 -3.24 32.33 -13.28
CA ALA A 38 -4.37 31.91 -12.45
C ALA A 38 -5.02 30.64 -12.98
N GLU A 39 -5.15 30.46 -14.30
CA GLU A 39 -5.64 29.22 -14.92
C GLU A 39 -4.71 28.04 -14.60
N ILE A 40 -3.40 28.21 -14.73
CA ILE A 40 -2.41 27.16 -14.40
C ILE A 40 -2.41 26.82 -12.91
N GLU A 41 -2.47 27.83 -12.03
CA GLU A 41 -2.53 27.61 -10.57
C GLU A 41 -3.87 26.97 -10.14
N THR A 42 -4.97 27.34 -10.78
CA THR A 42 -6.28 26.75 -10.50
C THR A 42 -6.37 25.32 -11.02
N ALA A 43 -5.72 25.01 -12.14
CA ALA A 43 -5.59 23.63 -12.63
C ALA A 43 -4.65 22.78 -11.74
N LYS A 44 -3.69 23.40 -11.05
CA LYS A 44 -2.76 22.72 -10.12
C LYS A 44 -3.30 22.56 -8.70
N LYS A 45 -4.10 23.51 -8.21
CA LYS A 45 -4.86 23.31 -6.98
C LYS A 45 -5.82 22.18 -7.28
N ASP A 46 -5.55 21.02 -6.68
CA ASP A 46 -6.41 19.84 -6.67
C ASP A 46 -7.87 20.29 -6.62
N THR A 47 -8.49 20.37 -7.80
CA THR A 47 -9.94 20.31 -7.88
C THR A 47 -10.22 18.97 -7.24
N LYS A 48 -10.82 18.99 -6.04
CA LYS A 48 -11.44 17.77 -5.49
C LYS A 48 -12.16 17.17 -6.69
N PRO A 49 -11.77 15.97 -7.16
CA PRO A 49 -12.39 15.43 -8.36
C PRO A 49 -13.89 15.46 -8.10
N SER A 50 -14.67 15.92 -9.09
CA SER A 50 -16.12 16.05 -8.96
C SER A 50 -16.77 14.77 -8.43
N VAL A 51 -16.09 13.64 -8.67
CA VAL A 51 -16.35 12.33 -8.10
C VAL A 51 -15.09 11.81 -7.38
N ILE A 52 -15.20 11.55 -6.08
CA ILE A 52 -14.13 10.90 -5.31
C ILE A 52 -14.06 9.44 -5.73
N THR A 53 -12.94 8.99 -6.29
CA THR A 53 -12.74 7.60 -6.73
C THR A 53 -12.01 6.76 -5.69
N PHE A 54 -12.05 5.44 -5.83
CA PHE A 54 -11.25 4.54 -5.02
C PHE A 54 -9.75 4.84 -5.10
N ARG A 55 -9.21 5.07 -6.31
CA ARG A 55 -7.80 5.42 -6.51
C ARG A 55 -7.39 6.64 -5.71
N TYR A 56 -8.19 7.70 -5.75
CA TYR A 56 -7.89 8.94 -5.02
C TYR A 56 -7.71 8.70 -3.51
N VAL A 57 -8.60 7.92 -2.91
CA VAL A 57 -8.49 7.56 -1.49
C VAL A 57 -7.31 6.64 -1.23
N ALA A 58 -7.07 5.66 -2.10
CA ALA A 58 -5.96 4.73 -1.97
C ALA A 58 -4.59 5.43 -2.07
N GLU A 59 -4.45 6.45 -2.90
CA GLU A 59 -3.22 7.25 -3.01
C GLU A 59 -2.94 8.07 -1.74
N ARG A 60 -3.99 8.65 -1.14
CA ARG A 60 -3.85 9.24 0.20
C ARG A 60 -3.45 8.19 1.24
N TYR A 61 -4.01 6.98 1.16
CA TYR A 61 -3.63 5.87 2.04
C TYR A 61 -2.17 5.46 1.89
N ILE A 62 -1.65 5.44 0.66
CA ILE A 62 -0.23 5.20 0.38
C ILE A 62 0.64 6.26 1.04
N ARG A 63 0.26 7.53 1.00
CA ARG A 63 1.05 8.62 1.58
C ARG A 63 0.98 8.66 3.10
N ASP A 64 -0.21 8.53 3.67
CA ASP A 64 -0.47 8.89 5.07
C ASP A 64 -0.42 7.66 6.00
N VAL A 65 -0.75 6.45 5.49
CA VAL A 65 -0.92 5.25 6.33
C VAL A 65 0.15 4.20 6.09
N ILE A 66 0.49 3.88 4.84
CA ILE A 66 1.47 2.83 4.53
C ILE A 66 2.83 3.06 5.21
N PRO A 67 3.43 4.26 5.25
CA PRO A 67 4.75 4.48 5.85
C PRO A 67 4.82 4.16 7.34
N THR A 68 3.67 4.17 8.04
CA THR A 68 3.58 3.83 9.47
C THR A 68 3.62 2.33 9.75
N LYS A 69 3.47 1.49 8.72
CA LYS A 69 3.45 0.02 8.84
C LYS A 69 4.86 -0.56 8.72
N SER A 70 5.05 -1.80 9.15
CA SER A 70 6.34 -2.49 9.00
C SER A 70 6.75 -2.64 7.53
N PRO A 71 8.06 -2.66 7.20
CA PRO A 71 8.53 -2.70 5.80
C PRO A 71 7.96 -3.87 4.97
N THR A 72 7.79 -5.04 5.59
CA THR A 72 7.15 -6.21 4.94
C THR A 72 5.70 -5.91 4.59
N THR A 73 4.95 -5.36 5.54
CA THR A 73 3.54 -4.99 5.33
C THR A 73 3.37 -3.90 4.29
N GLN A 74 4.33 -2.96 4.20
CA GLN A 74 4.33 -1.94 3.15
C GLN A 74 4.41 -2.59 1.77
N LYS A 75 5.40 -3.48 1.56
CA LYS A 75 5.58 -4.20 0.29
C LYS A 75 4.35 -5.02 -0.08
N ASP A 76 3.74 -5.71 0.89
CA ASP A 76 2.55 -6.51 0.65
C ASP A 76 1.34 -5.66 0.29
N ASN A 77 1.08 -4.57 1.01
CA ASN A 77 -0.03 -3.66 0.68
C ASN A 77 0.13 -3.05 -0.72
N MET A 78 1.36 -2.71 -1.13
CA MET A 78 1.60 -2.17 -2.48
C MET A 78 1.26 -3.20 -3.57
N ARG A 79 1.57 -4.49 -3.35
CA ARG A 79 1.19 -5.58 -4.27
C ARG A 79 -0.31 -5.81 -4.29
N GLU A 80 -0.98 -5.68 -3.15
CA GLU A 80 -2.43 -5.80 -3.05
C GLU A 80 -3.14 -4.64 -3.75
N LEU A 81 -2.63 -3.41 -3.60
CA LEU A 81 -3.13 -2.23 -4.30
C LEU A 81 -3.04 -2.36 -5.82
N ASP A 82 -1.96 -2.90 -6.37
CA ASP A 82 -1.85 -3.18 -7.81
C ASP A 82 -3.02 -4.05 -8.31
N ARG A 83 -3.44 -5.03 -7.50
CA ARG A 83 -4.57 -5.91 -7.84
C ARG A 83 -5.92 -5.22 -7.66
N LEU A 84 -6.06 -4.37 -6.65
CA LEU A 84 -7.29 -3.59 -6.45
C LEU A 84 -7.46 -2.56 -7.56
N TYR A 85 -6.39 -1.89 -8.01
CA TYR A 85 -6.44 -0.94 -9.13
C TYR A 85 -6.86 -1.61 -10.43
N LYS A 86 -6.37 -2.82 -10.72
CA LYS A 86 -6.78 -3.56 -11.93
C LYS A 86 -8.29 -3.80 -12.02
N PHE A 87 -9.00 -3.82 -10.90
CA PHE A 87 -10.45 -4.07 -10.85
C PHE A 87 -11.26 -2.78 -10.62
N PHE A 88 -10.86 -1.94 -9.66
CA PHE A 88 -11.61 -0.74 -9.25
C PHE A 88 -11.19 0.54 -9.99
N ASP A 89 -10.24 0.47 -10.92
CA ASP A 89 -9.74 1.64 -11.67
C ASP A 89 -9.91 1.53 -13.19
N ASN A 90 -10.72 0.59 -13.68
CA ASN A 90 -10.99 0.44 -15.10
C ASN A 90 -12.47 0.06 -15.38
N PRO A 91 -13.38 1.05 -15.52
CA PRO A 91 -13.17 2.49 -15.35
C PRO A 91 -12.96 2.90 -13.87
N PRO A 92 -12.43 4.11 -13.60
CA PRO A 92 -12.24 4.61 -12.22
C PRO A 92 -13.53 4.57 -11.41
N ALA A 93 -13.62 3.67 -10.43
CA ALA A 93 -14.82 3.47 -9.65
C ALA A 93 -15.04 4.65 -8.69
N PRO A 94 -16.18 5.35 -8.78
CA PRO A 94 -16.62 6.28 -7.76
C PRO A 94 -16.75 5.57 -6.42
N LEU A 95 -16.18 6.16 -5.37
CA LEU A 95 -16.18 5.56 -4.03
C LEU A 95 -17.60 5.24 -3.57
N GLU A 96 -18.53 6.16 -3.80
CA GLU A 96 -19.94 6.04 -3.42
C GLU A 96 -20.70 4.96 -4.22
N GLU A 97 -20.19 4.50 -5.37
CA GLU A 97 -20.83 3.48 -6.21
C GLU A 97 -20.33 2.06 -5.90
N ILE A 98 -19.33 1.90 -5.04
CA ILE A 98 -18.80 0.57 -4.72
C ILE A 98 -19.71 -0.13 -3.71
N GLU A 99 -20.42 -1.13 -4.22
CA GLU A 99 -21.32 -1.99 -3.45
C GLU A 99 -20.71 -3.35 -3.08
N PRO A 100 -21.30 -4.08 -2.10
CA PRO A 100 -20.84 -5.42 -1.71
C PRO A 100 -20.75 -6.43 -2.86
N ILE A 101 -21.62 -6.31 -3.88
CA ILE A 101 -21.59 -7.14 -5.09
C ILE A 101 -20.24 -7.03 -5.81
N HIS A 102 -19.66 -5.83 -5.92
CA HIS A 102 -18.37 -5.61 -6.58
C HIS A 102 -17.22 -6.28 -5.80
N ILE A 103 -17.28 -6.28 -4.46
CA ILE A 103 -16.31 -7.00 -3.62
C ILE A 103 -16.43 -8.51 -3.85
N ARG A 104 -17.65 -9.06 -3.96
CA ARG A 104 -17.86 -10.48 -4.23
C ARG A 104 -17.35 -10.85 -5.63
N GLN A 105 -17.68 -10.07 -6.65
CA GLN A 105 -17.19 -10.25 -8.02
C GLN A 105 -15.67 -10.27 -8.06
N TYR A 106 -15.01 -9.35 -7.36
CA TYR A 106 -13.55 -9.35 -7.24
C TYR A 106 -13.02 -10.66 -6.64
N LEU A 107 -13.59 -11.11 -5.51
CA LEU A 107 -13.18 -12.37 -4.86
C LEU A 107 -13.39 -13.61 -5.75
N ASP A 108 -14.45 -13.61 -6.56
CA ASP A 108 -14.77 -14.71 -7.47
C ASP A 108 -13.79 -14.78 -8.64
N GLN A 109 -13.50 -13.64 -9.27
CA GLN A 109 -12.57 -13.54 -10.40
C GLN A 109 -11.11 -13.83 -10.02
N ARG A 110 -10.71 -13.58 -8.77
CA ARG A 110 -9.34 -13.86 -8.32
C ARG A 110 -9.11 -15.36 -8.16
N GLU A 111 -8.16 -15.91 -8.92
CA GLU A 111 -7.72 -17.31 -8.78
C GLU A 111 -7.02 -17.58 -7.44
N ALA A 112 -6.14 -16.67 -7.02
CA ALA A 112 -5.40 -16.77 -5.77
C ALA A 112 -6.29 -16.43 -4.57
N LYS A 113 -7.12 -17.38 -4.13
CA LYS A 113 -8.19 -17.17 -3.13
C LYS A 113 -7.72 -16.57 -1.81
N SER A 114 -6.60 -17.04 -1.25
CA SER A 114 -6.04 -16.48 -0.02
C SER A 114 -5.46 -15.06 -0.21
N ARG A 115 -4.95 -14.74 -1.40
CA ARG A 115 -4.51 -13.36 -1.71
C ARG A 115 -5.70 -12.43 -1.87
N ALA A 116 -6.78 -12.90 -2.51
CA ALA A 116 -8.04 -12.16 -2.64
C ALA A 116 -8.63 -11.77 -1.27
N ASN A 117 -8.53 -12.64 -0.27
CA ASN A 117 -8.95 -12.31 1.10
C ASN A 117 -8.11 -11.20 1.73
N ARG A 118 -6.78 -11.23 1.51
CA ARG A 118 -5.87 -10.17 1.99
C ARG A 118 -6.15 -8.84 1.29
N GLU A 119 -6.33 -8.86 -0.02
CA GLU A 119 -6.71 -7.72 -0.85
C GLU A 119 -8.05 -7.10 -0.38
N LYS A 120 -9.05 -7.93 -0.07
CA LYS A 120 -10.31 -7.49 0.55
C LYS A 120 -10.09 -6.86 1.92
N ALA A 121 -9.21 -7.42 2.76
CA ALA A 121 -8.91 -6.87 4.08
C ALA A 121 -8.26 -5.47 3.96
N LEU A 122 -7.34 -5.30 3.02
CA LEU A 122 -6.75 -3.99 2.71
C LEU A 122 -7.81 -3.00 2.20
N PHE A 123 -8.64 -3.41 1.24
CA PHE A 123 -9.74 -2.57 0.74
C PHE A 123 -10.65 -2.10 1.88
N SER A 124 -11.05 -3.02 2.76
CA SER A 124 -11.88 -2.71 3.93
C SER A 124 -11.24 -1.66 4.84
N HIS A 125 -9.92 -1.77 5.08
CA HIS A 125 -9.20 -0.79 5.88
C HIS A 125 -9.10 0.58 5.18
N ILE A 126 -8.86 0.60 3.87
CA ILE A 126 -8.86 1.84 3.07
C ILE A 126 -10.22 2.52 3.15
N TRP A 127 -11.31 1.76 3.03
CA TRP A 127 -12.67 2.29 3.14
C TRP A 127 -12.94 2.93 4.50
N ASN A 128 -12.56 2.27 5.60
CA ASN A 128 -12.74 2.84 6.92
C ASN A 128 -11.92 4.12 7.12
N LYS A 129 -10.70 4.20 6.56
CA LYS A 129 -9.94 5.46 6.51
C LYS A 129 -10.62 6.53 5.67
N ALA A 130 -11.26 6.15 4.56
CA ALA A 130 -12.06 7.07 3.76
C ALA A 130 -13.19 7.70 4.58
N ARG A 131 -13.84 6.91 5.43
CA ARG A 131 -14.88 7.39 6.37
C ARG A 131 -14.30 8.35 7.41
N GLU A 132 -13.18 7.99 8.05
CA GLU A 132 -12.48 8.85 9.02
C GLU A 132 -12.05 10.20 8.40
N TRP A 133 -11.68 10.19 7.11
CA TRP A 133 -11.30 11.38 6.37
C TRP A 133 -12.47 12.19 5.79
N GLY A 134 -13.71 11.72 5.99
CA GLY A 134 -14.92 12.39 5.50
C GLY A 134 -15.14 12.28 3.99
N TYR A 135 -14.55 11.29 3.32
CA TYR A 135 -14.76 11.06 1.89
C TYR A 135 -16.05 10.28 1.57
N THR A 136 -16.55 9.52 2.54
CA THR A 136 -17.83 8.81 2.40
C THR A 136 -18.47 8.61 3.77
N SER A 137 -19.81 8.66 3.81
CA SER A 137 -20.61 8.28 4.98
C SER A 137 -21.13 6.84 4.89
N ARG A 138 -21.01 6.19 3.72
CA ARG A 138 -21.52 4.83 3.49
C ARG A 138 -20.85 3.79 4.37
N SER A 139 -21.62 2.77 4.72
CA SER A 139 -21.11 1.57 5.37
C SER A 139 -20.06 0.88 4.49
N ASN A 140 -19.09 0.25 5.12
CA ASN A 140 -18.04 -0.48 4.43
C ASN A 140 -18.63 -1.64 3.59
N PRO A 141 -18.45 -1.67 2.26
CA PRO A 141 -19.06 -2.67 1.39
C PRO A 141 -18.46 -4.07 1.56
N CYS A 142 -17.32 -4.19 2.27
CA CYS A 142 -16.76 -5.49 2.63
C CYS A 142 -17.51 -6.16 3.79
N LEU A 143 -18.34 -5.42 4.54
CA LEU A 143 -19.15 -5.93 5.63
C LEU A 143 -20.20 -6.90 5.09
N GLY A 144 -20.33 -8.08 5.71
CA GLY A 144 -21.26 -9.13 5.26
C GLY A 144 -20.80 -9.96 4.05
N VAL A 145 -19.74 -9.55 3.34
CA VAL A 145 -19.19 -10.34 2.22
C VAL A 145 -18.29 -11.45 2.77
N LYS A 146 -18.70 -12.71 2.64
CA LYS A 146 -17.91 -13.85 3.10
C LYS A 146 -16.61 -13.99 2.29
N GLY A 147 -15.48 -14.15 2.98
CA GLY A 147 -14.19 -14.43 2.35
C GLY A 147 -14.13 -15.85 1.76
N ASN A 148 -13.14 -16.10 0.92
CA ASN A 148 -12.87 -17.44 0.40
C ASN A 148 -12.35 -18.35 1.52
N LYS A 149 -12.73 -19.64 1.49
CA LYS A 149 -12.23 -20.61 2.47
C LYS A 149 -10.73 -20.85 2.23
N GLU A 150 -9.91 -20.59 3.24
CA GLU A 150 -8.49 -20.91 3.17
C GLU A 150 -8.25 -22.31 3.74
N VAL A 151 -7.86 -23.23 2.87
CA VAL A 151 -7.34 -24.53 3.27
C VAL A 151 -5.90 -24.28 3.70
N GLY A 152 -5.73 -23.93 4.98
CA GLY A 152 -4.40 -23.77 5.57
C GLY A 152 -3.68 -25.12 5.68
N ARG A 153 -2.47 -25.11 6.23
CA ARG A 153 -1.71 -26.34 6.53
C ARG A 153 -2.19 -27.06 7.79
N LYS A 154 -3.43 -26.83 8.23
CA LYS A 154 -3.95 -27.32 9.51
C LYS A 154 -4.00 -28.85 9.59
N GLU A 155 -4.07 -29.51 8.43
CA GLU A 155 -4.10 -30.96 8.32
C GLU A 155 -2.70 -31.58 8.27
N ILE A 156 -1.65 -30.75 8.21
CA ILE A 156 -0.26 -31.22 8.17
C ILE A 156 0.31 -31.12 9.58
N TYR A 157 0.34 -32.24 10.28
CA TYR A 157 1.12 -32.41 11.50
C TYR A 157 2.48 -33.01 11.14
N ILE A 158 3.55 -32.49 11.76
CA ILE A 158 4.91 -32.98 11.51
C ILE A 158 5.20 -34.02 12.59
N GLU A 159 5.09 -35.30 12.22
CA GLU A 159 5.45 -36.43 13.07
C GLU A 159 6.98 -36.62 13.13
N ASP A 160 7.44 -37.36 14.13
CA ASP A 160 8.86 -37.62 14.39
C ASP A 160 9.59 -38.20 13.18
N ASP A 161 8.97 -39.13 12.45
CA ASP A 161 9.58 -39.75 11.26
C ASP A 161 9.86 -38.71 10.16
N LEU A 162 8.92 -37.77 9.95
CA LEU A 162 9.08 -36.71 8.97
C LEU A 162 10.14 -35.70 9.42
N TYR A 163 10.13 -35.32 10.70
CA TYR A 163 11.15 -34.44 11.28
C TYR A 163 12.55 -35.05 11.12
N ASN A 164 12.70 -36.33 11.48
CA ASN A 164 13.95 -37.06 11.41
C ASN A 164 14.45 -37.22 9.96
N ALA A 165 13.56 -37.51 9.01
CA ALA A 165 13.92 -37.60 7.60
C ALA A 165 14.50 -36.27 7.08
N VAL A 166 13.90 -35.13 7.45
CA VAL A 166 14.44 -33.81 7.09
C VAL A 166 15.77 -33.55 7.81
N TYR A 167 15.84 -33.85 9.10
CA TYR A 167 17.04 -33.64 9.92
C TYR A 167 18.26 -34.39 9.37
N GLN A 168 18.08 -35.65 8.94
CA GLN A 168 19.16 -36.45 8.35
C GLN A 168 19.66 -35.90 7.01
N ALA A 169 18.77 -35.32 6.20
CA ALA A 169 19.13 -34.72 4.91
C ALA A 169 19.66 -33.28 5.05
N ALA A 170 19.48 -32.66 6.22
CA ALA A 170 19.77 -31.25 6.45
C ALA A 170 21.26 -30.96 6.60
N SER A 171 21.69 -29.82 6.06
CA SER A 171 23.02 -29.27 6.32
C SER A 171 23.16 -28.91 7.81
N VAL A 172 24.41 -28.77 8.29
CA VAL A 172 24.68 -28.41 9.70
C VAL A 172 23.91 -27.15 10.13
N PRO A 173 23.92 -26.02 9.38
CA PRO A 173 23.18 -24.83 9.80
C PRO A 173 21.67 -25.03 9.88
N LEU A 174 21.11 -25.90 9.03
CA LEU A 174 19.68 -26.19 9.05
C LEU A 174 19.32 -27.07 10.26
N ARG A 175 20.15 -28.08 10.59
CA ARG A 175 19.96 -28.90 11.79
C ARG A 175 19.99 -28.05 13.06
N GLU A 176 20.98 -27.15 13.18
CA GLU A 176 21.07 -26.23 14.32
C GLU A 176 19.84 -25.32 14.43
N ALA A 177 19.35 -24.79 13.30
CA ALA A 177 18.12 -23.99 13.29
C ALA A 177 16.87 -24.82 13.66
N MET A 178 16.81 -26.09 13.24
CA MET A 178 15.74 -27.02 13.62
C MET A 178 15.75 -27.29 15.12
N ASP A 179 16.93 -27.61 15.69
CA ASP A 179 17.10 -27.89 17.11
C ASP A 179 16.76 -26.66 17.96
N MET A 180 17.24 -25.47 17.57
CA MET A 180 16.88 -24.22 18.24
C MET A 180 15.38 -23.95 18.19
N SER A 181 14.73 -24.20 17.04
CA SER A 181 13.28 -24.03 16.90
C SER A 181 12.51 -25.01 17.78
N TYR A 182 12.96 -26.27 17.83
CA TYR A 182 12.34 -27.33 18.62
C TYR A 182 12.46 -27.08 20.12
N LEU A 183 13.64 -26.68 20.59
CA LEU A 183 13.93 -26.45 22.02
C LEU A 183 13.27 -25.17 22.55
N THR A 184 13.22 -24.11 21.75
CA THR A 184 12.72 -22.80 22.21
C THR A 184 11.23 -22.59 21.94
N GLY A 185 10.64 -23.35 21.00
CA GLY A 185 9.27 -23.17 20.53
C GLY A 185 9.02 -21.80 19.87
N GLN A 186 10.06 -21.06 19.50
CA GLN A 186 9.94 -19.72 18.95
C GLN A 186 9.62 -19.72 17.46
N ARG A 187 9.14 -18.58 16.95
CA ARG A 187 8.93 -18.42 15.51
C ARG A 187 10.28 -18.46 14.79
N THR A 188 10.30 -19.03 13.59
CA THR A 188 11.52 -19.11 12.77
C THR A 188 12.21 -17.75 12.59
N SER A 189 11.43 -16.66 12.44
CA SER A 189 11.98 -15.31 12.32
C SER A 189 12.73 -14.81 13.55
N ASP A 190 12.42 -15.36 14.71
CA ASP A 190 13.00 -14.97 15.99
C ASP A 190 14.21 -15.87 16.29
N VAL A 191 14.11 -17.17 15.98
CA VAL A 191 15.24 -18.12 15.99
C VAL A 191 16.41 -17.60 15.14
N LEU A 192 16.14 -17.14 13.93
CA LEU A 192 17.17 -16.61 13.02
C LEU A 192 17.87 -15.33 13.52
N LYS A 193 17.34 -14.67 14.55
CA LYS A 193 17.94 -13.47 15.14
C LYS A 193 18.75 -13.75 16.40
N MET A 194 18.58 -14.94 17.00
CA MET A 194 19.24 -15.31 18.26
C MET A 194 20.75 -15.32 18.10
N ARG A 195 21.44 -14.81 19.11
CA ARG A 195 22.90 -14.75 19.19
C ARG A 195 23.38 -15.26 20.54
N GLU A 196 24.63 -15.66 20.62
CA GLU A 196 25.25 -16.05 21.90
C GLU A 196 25.15 -14.94 22.96
N ASN A 197 25.26 -13.67 22.54
CA ASN A 197 25.13 -12.52 23.44
C ASN A 197 23.71 -12.31 24.00
N ASP A 198 22.71 -13.01 23.47
CA ASP A 198 21.35 -13.01 24.03
C ASP A 198 21.24 -13.97 25.23
N VAL A 199 22.27 -14.79 25.49
CA VAL A 199 22.35 -15.65 26.67
C VAL A 199 22.95 -14.89 27.84
N VAL A 200 22.12 -14.60 28.84
CA VAL A 200 22.52 -13.85 30.04
C VAL A 200 22.11 -14.65 31.27
N ASN A 201 23.06 -14.91 32.17
CA ASN A 201 22.86 -15.71 33.39
C ASN A 201 22.26 -17.11 33.10
N GLY A 202 22.70 -17.75 32.02
CA GLY A 202 22.22 -19.08 31.62
C GLY A 202 20.82 -19.10 31.02
N MET A 203 20.21 -17.93 30.74
CA MET A 203 18.90 -17.82 30.12
C MET A 203 18.99 -17.13 28.77
N LEU A 204 18.32 -17.69 27.75
CA LEU A 204 18.19 -17.07 26.45
C LEU A 204 17.12 -15.97 26.49
N GLN A 205 17.54 -14.72 26.28
CA GLN A 205 16.63 -13.56 26.22
C GLN A 205 16.10 -13.37 24.80
N ILE A 206 14.77 -13.38 24.65
CA ILE A 206 14.11 -13.22 23.35
C ILE A 206 13.45 -11.85 23.31
N ARG A 207 13.65 -11.10 22.22
CA ARG A 207 13.11 -9.74 22.01
C ARG A 207 12.06 -9.69 20.91
#